data_AF-A0A9P5UTZ0-F1
#
_entry.id   AF-A0A9P5UTZ0-F1
#
_cell.length_a   1.000
_cell.length_b   1.000
_cell.length_c   1.000
_cell.angle_alpha   90.00
_cell.angle_beta   90.00
_cell.angle_gamma   90.00
#
_symmetry.space_group_name_H-M   'P 1'
#
loop_
_entity.id
_entity.type
_entity.pdbx_description
1 polymer ?
#
loop_
_entity_poly.entity_id
_entity_poly.type
_entity_poly.pdbx_seq_one_letter_code
_entity_poly.pdbx_strand_id
1 'polypeptide(L)'
;MGMPHRGRLNVLSNVVRKPHESIFSEFSGNSAQDGFSGDVKYHLGMNYERPTPSGKPVHLSLVANPSHLEAADGVVLGKTHAIQHYMDDKERTRSLAVLLHGDAAFAGQGVVYETLGFMDLPAYSTGGTVHIVVNNQIGFTTDPRFARSTAYCTDIAKSINAPIFHVNADDVEAVNYVHQLAADWRKEFHTDVVIDL
;
A
#
# COMPACT_ATOMS: atom_id res chain seq x y z
N MET A 1 1.27 6.01 0.49
CA MET A 1 0.43 4.80 0.31
C MET A 1 0.35 4.48 -1.17
N GLY A 2 0.42 3.19 -1.51
CA GLY A 2 0.06 2.64 -2.82
C GLY A 2 -1.04 1.60 -2.65
N MET A 3 -2.00 1.55 -3.58
CA MET A 3 -3.02 0.51 -3.56
C MET A 3 -3.62 0.26 -4.95
N PRO A 4 -4.01 -0.98 -5.27
CA PRO A 4 -4.76 -1.31 -6.48
C PRO A 4 -6.23 -0.90 -6.36
N HIS A 5 -7.05 -1.35 -7.28
CA HIS A 5 -8.47 -1.02 -7.38
C HIS A 5 -9.34 -1.60 -6.24
N ARG A 6 -8.97 -2.76 -5.66
CA ARG A 6 -9.78 -3.48 -4.66
C ARG A 6 -9.96 -2.65 -3.39
N GLY A 7 -11.20 -2.28 -3.06
CA GLY A 7 -11.52 -1.48 -1.88
C GLY A 7 -11.09 -0.01 -1.93
N ARG A 8 -10.54 0.49 -3.05
CA ARG A 8 -9.95 1.84 -3.13
C ARG A 8 -10.90 2.98 -2.82
N LEU A 9 -12.13 2.94 -3.33
CA LEU A 9 -13.11 3.98 -3.02
C LEU A 9 -13.49 3.98 -1.54
N ASN A 10 -13.52 2.81 -0.89
CA ASN A 10 -13.75 2.70 0.54
C ASN A 10 -12.60 3.34 1.32
N VAL A 11 -11.34 3.05 0.97
CA VAL A 11 -10.17 3.70 1.58
C VAL A 11 -10.19 5.21 1.36
N LEU A 12 -10.50 5.67 0.14
CA LEU A 12 -10.60 7.11 -0.15
C LEU A 12 -11.66 7.81 0.70
N SER A 13 -12.85 7.22 0.85
CA SER A 13 -13.95 7.79 1.62
C SER A 13 -13.71 7.69 3.14
N ASN A 14 -13.39 6.50 3.66
CA ASN A 14 -13.41 6.23 5.09
C ASN A 14 -12.05 6.44 5.78
N VAL A 15 -10.94 6.22 5.08
CA VAL A 15 -9.58 6.32 5.64
C VAL A 15 -8.96 7.68 5.30
N VAL A 16 -8.92 8.03 4.02
CA VAL A 16 -8.33 9.29 3.53
C VAL A 16 -9.30 10.47 3.69
N ARG A 17 -10.60 10.23 3.83
CA ARG A 17 -11.66 11.26 3.97
C ARG A 17 -11.79 12.21 2.78
N LYS A 18 -11.65 11.68 1.57
CA LYS A 18 -12.01 12.40 0.34
C LYS A 18 -13.52 12.73 0.37
N PRO A 19 -13.92 14.00 0.12
CA PRO A 19 -15.33 14.38 0.09
C PRO A 19 -16.13 13.51 -0.87
N HIS A 20 -17.32 13.08 -0.44
CA HIS A 20 -18.18 12.20 -1.22
C HIS A 20 -18.61 12.86 -2.53
N GLU A 21 -18.83 14.17 -2.52
CA GLU A 21 -19.17 14.98 -3.70
C GLU A 21 -18.08 14.89 -4.77
N SER A 22 -16.80 14.91 -4.36
CA SER A 22 -15.67 14.74 -5.27
C SER A 22 -15.64 13.32 -5.84
N ILE A 23 -15.86 12.29 -5.00
CA ILE A 23 -15.95 10.91 -5.49
C ILE A 23 -17.11 10.77 -6.48
N PHE A 24 -18.30 11.27 -6.16
CA PHE A 24 -19.48 11.16 -7.02
C PHE A 24 -19.35 11.99 -8.31
N SER A 25 -18.68 13.14 -8.27
CA SER A 25 -18.44 13.94 -9.48
C SER A 25 -17.66 13.17 -10.56
N GLU A 26 -16.76 12.27 -10.13
CA GLU A 26 -16.02 11.39 -11.04
C GLU A 26 -16.93 10.35 -11.70
N PHE A 27 -18.09 10.05 -11.11
CA PHE A 27 -19.11 9.19 -11.70
C PHE A 27 -20.02 9.88 -12.70
N SER A 28 -20.21 11.18 -12.56
CA SER A 28 -21.08 11.97 -13.43
C SER A 28 -20.49 12.26 -14.81
N GLY A 29 -19.23 11.85 -15.08
CA GLY A 29 -18.61 11.98 -16.41
C GLY A 29 -18.28 13.41 -16.81
N ASN A 30 -18.25 14.35 -15.86
CA ASN A 30 -17.78 15.71 -16.14
C ASN A 30 -16.29 15.64 -16.49
N SER A 31 -16.03 15.75 -17.79
CA SER A 31 -14.72 15.83 -18.40
C SER A 31 -13.89 16.93 -17.76
N ALA A 32 -12.63 16.62 -17.49
CA ALA A 32 -11.62 17.55 -16.99
C ALA A 32 -11.77 18.92 -17.65
N GLN A 33 -12.05 19.94 -16.84
CA GLN A 33 -11.66 21.30 -17.21
C GLN A 33 -10.13 21.35 -17.16
N ASP A 34 -9.52 22.03 -18.14
CA ASP A 34 -8.09 22.33 -18.25
C ASP A 34 -7.16 21.30 -18.91
N GLY A 35 -7.49 20.76 -20.09
CA GLY A 35 -6.48 20.17 -20.99
C GLY A 35 -5.75 18.89 -20.49
N PHE A 36 -6.15 18.35 -19.34
CA PHE A 36 -5.72 17.06 -18.82
C PHE A 36 -6.67 15.96 -19.33
N SER A 37 -6.14 14.82 -19.79
CA SER A 37 -6.98 13.72 -20.31
C SER A 37 -7.83 13.03 -19.24
N GLY A 38 -7.61 13.35 -17.95
CA GLY A 38 -8.13 12.60 -16.82
C GLY A 38 -7.55 11.18 -16.74
N ASP A 39 -7.97 10.44 -15.71
CA ASP A 39 -7.74 9.00 -15.57
C ASP A 39 -9.02 8.39 -14.98
N VAL A 40 -9.15 7.07 -14.99
CA VAL A 40 -10.29 6.41 -14.34
C VAL A 40 -10.26 6.67 -12.83
N LYS A 41 -11.46 6.74 -12.23
CA LYS A 41 -11.74 7.12 -10.83
C LYS A 41 -10.84 6.43 -9.79
N TYR A 42 -10.42 5.21 -10.08
CA TYR A 42 -9.58 4.39 -9.22
C TYR A 42 -8.07 4.70 -9.31
N HIS A 43 -7.65 5.65 -10.16
CA HIS A 43 -6.23 5.97 -10.36
C HIS A 43 -5.82 7.32 -9.82
N LEU A 44 -6.77 8.17 -9.41
CA LEU A 44 -6.44 9.49 -8.92
C LEU A 44 -5.79 9.41 -7.53
N GLY A 45 -4.70 10.17 -7.37
CA GLY A 45 -4.05 10.36 -6.08
C GLY A 45 -4.85 11.29 -5.18
N MET A 46 -4.55 11.25 -3.88
CA MET A 46 -5.18 12.12 -2.89
C MET A 46 -4.19 12.45 -1.78
N ASN A 47 -4.18 13.70 -1.33
CA ASN A 47 -3.46 14.12 -0.14
C ASN A 47 -4.46 14.69 0.85
N TYR A 48 -4.37 14.26 2.11
CA TYR A 48 -5.23 14.75 3.16
C TYR A 48 -4.48 14.80 4.49
N GLU A 49 -4.68 15.86 5.25
CA GLU A 49 -4.12 15.98 6.60
C GLU A 49 -5.23 15.69 7.62
N ARG A 50 -4.98 14.75 8.52
CA ARG A 50 -5.96 14.27 9.49
C ARG A 50 -5.45 14.44 10.93
N PRO A 51 -6.26 14.91 11.88
CA PRO A 51 -5.93 14.84 13.30
C PRO A 51 -5.97 13.39 13.79
N THR A 52 -4.93 12.97 14.52
CA THR A 52 -4.95 11.72 15.29
C THR A 52 -5.70 11.90 16.61
N PRO A 53 -6.07 10.81 17.33
CA PRO A 53 -6.64 10.92 18.67
C PRO A 53 -5.78 11.72 19.66
N SER A 54 -4.46 11.79 19.43
CA SER A 54 -3.54 12.60 20.23
C SER A 54 -3.50 14.08 19.83
N GLY A 55 -4.32 14.51 18.86
CA GLY A 55 -4.35 15.88 18.33
C GLY A 55 -3.20 16.24 17.38
N LYS A 56 -2.25 15.34 17.14
CA LYS A 56 -1.16 15.58 16.17
C LYS A 56 -1.68 15.31 14.75
N PRO A 57 -1.38 16.15 13.76
CA PRO A 57 -1.76 15.85 12.39
C PRO A 57 -0.92 14.69 11.83
N VAL A 58 -1.54 13.90 10.96
CA VAL A 58 -0.88 12.94 10.09
C VAL A 58 -1.25 13.25 8.64
N HIS A 59 -0.24 13.34 7.77
CA HIS A 59 -0.44 13.52 6.34
C HIS A 59 -0.60 12.15 5.67
N LEU A 60 -1.76 11.91 5.10
CA LEU A 60 -2.05 10.74 4.28
C LEU A 60 -1.89 11.11 2.81
N SER A 61 -1.04 10.37 2.10
CA SER A 61 -0.80 10.57 0.67
C SER A 61 -0.99 9.25 -0.07
N LEU A 62 -2.04 9.19 -0.89
CA LEU A 62 -2.29 8.09 -1.80
C LEU A 62 -1.77 8.46 -3.19
N VAL A 63 -0.86 7.65 -3.71
CA VAL A 63 -0.25 7.86 -5.03
C VAL A 63 -1.25 7.51 -6.14
N ALA A 64 -1.18 8.25 -7.23
CA ALA A 64 -1.87 7.92 -8.47
C ALA A 64 -1.14 6.75 -9.14
N ASN A 65 -1.88 5.77 -9.67
CA ASN A 65 -1.29 4.57 -10.25
C ASN A 65 -2.03 4.16 -11.53
N PRO A 66 -1.32 3.59 -12.53
CA PRO A 66 -1.98 3.01 -13.68
C PRO A 66 -2.69 1.69 -13.32
N SER A 67 -3.41 1.11 -14.29
CA SER A 67 -3.99 -0.23 -14.16
C SER A 67 -2.94 -1.36 -14.05
N HIS A 68 -1.69 -1.09 -14.42
CA HIS A 68 -0.59 -2.05 -14.32
C HIS A 68 -0.29 -2.27 -12.83
N LEU A 69 -0.78 -3.40 -12.31
CA LEU A 69 -0.69 -3.74 -10.89
C LEU A 69 0.77 -3.73 -10.43
N GLU A 70 0.98 -3.32 -9.17
CA GLU A 70 2.28 -3.21 -8.51
C GLU A 70 3.27 -2.19 -9.11
N ALA A 71 3.00 -1.61 -10.29
CA ALA A 71 3.88 -0.62 -10.93
C ALA A 71 4.08 0.67 -10.11
N ALA A 72 3.18 0.94 -9.15
CA ALA A 72 3.25 2.10 -8.27
C ALA A 72 4.09 1.86 -7.01
N ASP A 73 4.53 0.63 -6.75
CA ASP A 73 5.18 0.28 -5.47
C ASP A 73 6.51 1.02 -5.30
N GLY A 74 7.39 0.92 -6.30
CA GLY A 74 8.64 1.69 -6.33
C GLY A 74 8.42 3.22 -6.34
N VAL A 75 7.32 3.69 -6.93
CA VAL A 75 6.95 5.13 -6.91
C VAL A 75 6.61 5.59 -5.51
N VAL A 76 5.88 4.77 -4.75
CA VAL A 76 5.55 5.05 -3.35
C VAL A 76 6.79 5.06 -2.49
N LEU A 77 7.69 4.07 -2.65
CA LEU A 77 8.95 4.04 -1.90
C LEU A 77 9.81 5.27 -2.24
N GLY A 78 9.96 5.61 -3.53
CA GLY A 78 10.69 6.80 -3.96
C GLY A 78 10.11 8.10 -3.40
N LYS A 79 8.77 8.22 -3.37
CA LYS A 79 8.09 9.37 -2.75
C LYS A 79 8.32 9.42 -1.24
N THR A 80 8.23 8.29 -0.54
CA THR A 80 8.52 8.20 0.90
C THR A 80 9.97 8.60 1.18
N HIS A 81 10.92 8.08 0.40
CA HIS A 81 12.34 8.42 0.52
C HIS A 81 12.58 9.92 0.30
N ALA A 82 11.93 10.54 -0.70
CA ALA A 82 12.00 11.97 -0.93
C ALA A 82 11.45 12.77 0.27
N ILE A 83 10.32 12.37 0.85
CA ILE A 83 9.75 12.99 2.05
C ILE A 83 10.75 12.89 3.21
N GLN A 84 11.35 11.73 3.44
CA GLN A 84 12.37 11.53 4.48
C GLN A 84 13.56 12.48 4.29
N HIS A 85 14.05 12.60 3.05
CA HIS A 85 15.13 13.50 2.69
C HIS A 85 14.79 14.97 3.00
N TYR A 86 13.65 15.47 2.52
CA TYR A 86 13.25 16.86 2.74
C TYR A 86 12.90 17.17 4.21
N MET A 87 12.57 16.17 5.01
CA MET A 87 12.30 16.30 6.44
C MET A 87 13.54 16.10 7.34
N ASP A 88 14.71 15.82 6.75
CA ASP A 88 15.94 15.39 7.45
C ASP A 88 15.69 14.19 8.40
N ASP A 89 14.80 13.29 8.01
CA ASP A 89 14.40 12.10 8.79
C ASP A 89 15.35 10.92 8.53
N LYS A 90 16.59 11.05 9.00
CA LYS A 90 17.66 10.05 8.80
C LYS A 90 17.34 8.70 9.44
N GLU A 91 16.62 8.73 10.56
CA GLU A 91 16.16 7.55 11.29
C GLU A 91 14.88 6.93 10.67
N ARG A 92 14.27 7.62 9.69
CA ARG A 92 13.10 7.11 8.94
C ARG A 92 11.91 6.76 9.84
N THR A 93 11.75 7.51 10.92
CA THR A 93 10.73 7.28 11.97
C THR A 93 9.49 8.16 11.80
N ARG A 94 9.57 9.21 10.99
CA ARG A 94 8.51 10.23 10.86
C ARG A 94 7.60 10.00 9.67
N SER A 95 7.97 9.08 8.78
CA SER A 95 7.18 8.73 7.60
C SER A 95 7.22 7.22 7.37
N LEU A 96 6.11 6.69 6.83
CA LEU A 96 5.89 5.26 6.63
C LEU A 96 5.32 5.01 5.24
N ALA A 97 5.94 4.09 4.50
CA ALA A 97 5.36 3.52 3.30
C ALA A 97 4.35 2.43 3.69
N VAL A 98 3.17 2.47 3.08
CA VAL A 98 2.14 1.42 3.19
C VAL A 98 1.73 1.04 1.78
N LEU A 99 1.84 -0.23 1.45
CA LEU A 99 1.47 -0.80 0.16
C LEU A 99 0.36 -1.83 0.36
N LEU A 100 -0.69 -1.71 -0.44
CA LEU A 100 -1.75 -2.70 -0.53
C LEU A 100 -1.60 -3.44 -1.84
N HIS A 101 -1.81 -4.75 -1.84
CA HIS A 101 -1.61 -5.61 -2.99
C HIS A 101 -2.81 -6.56 -3.18
N GLY A 102 -2.96 -7.11 -4.38
CA GLY A 102 -3.78 -8.30 -4.60
C GLY A 102 -2.93 -9.56 -4.60
N ASP A 103 -3.46 -10.70 -4.12
CA ASP A 103 -2.72 -11.95 -3.98
C ASP A 103 -2.02 -12.42 -5.26
N ALA A 104 -2.74 -12.40 -6.38
CA ALA A 104 -2.20 -12.86 -7.67
C ALA A 104 -1.10 -11.93 -8.20
N ALA A 105 -1.27 -10.62 -8.05
CA ALA A 105 -0.32 -9.62 -8.54
C ALA A 105 0.94 -9.56 -7.67
N PHE A 106 0.78 -9.65 -6.34
CA PHE A 106 1.89 -9.70 -5.39
C PHE A 106 2.84 -10.88 -5.67
N ALA A 107 2.28 -12.06 -5.99
CA ALA A 107 3.07 -13.24 -6.32
C ALA A 107 3.60 -13.24 -7.77
N GLY A 108 2.93 -12.55 -8.70
CA GLY A 108 3.16 -12.69 -10.14
C GLY A 108 3.92 -11.55 -10.82
N GLN A 109 3.93 -10.33 -10.25
CA GLN A 109 4.62 -9.19 -10.85
C GLN A 109 6.05 -9.08 -10.33
N GLY A 110 7.04 -9.17 -11.23
CA GLY A 110 8.47 -9.11 -10.86
C GLY A 110 8.90 -7.81 -10.17
N VAL A 111 8.19 -6.70 -10.43
CA VAL A 111 8.44 -5.41 -9.76
C VAL A 111 8.25 -5.47 -8.24
N VAL A 112 7.44 -6.40 -7.73
CA VAL A 112 7.27 -6.64 -6.29
C VAL A 112 8.59 -7.14 -5.69
N TYR A 113 9.20 -8.16 -6.31
CA TYR A 113 10.50 -8.68 -5.88
C TYR A 113 11.58 -7.59 -5.93
N GLU A 114 11.64 -6.83 -7.02
CA GLU A 114 12.61 -5.73 -7.17
C GLU A 114 12.42 -4.67 -6.08
N THR A 115 11.17 -4.30 -5.79
CA THR A 115 10.84 -3.26 -4.79
C THR A 115 11.14 -3.72 -3.37
N LEU A 116 10.81 -4.97 -3.01
CA LEU A 116 11.18 -5.56 -1.72
C LEU A 116 12.71 -5.52 -1.51
N GLY A 117 13.48 -5.73 -2.57
CA GLY A 117 14.94 -5.67 -2.52
C GLY A 117 15.52 -4.32 -2.10
N PHE A 118 14.75 -3.22 -2.12
CA PHE A 118 15.20 -1.89 -1.69
C PHE A 118 15.28 -1.73 -0.17
N MET A 119 14.67 -2.64 0.59
CA MET A 119 14.49 -2.57 2.04
C MET A 119 15.78 -2.27 2.82
N ASP A 120 16.92 -2.84 2.43
CA ASP A 120 18.23 -2.64 3.11
C ASP A 120 19.29 -1.95 2.23
N LEU A 121 18.90 -1.40 1.08
CA LEU A 121 19.85 -0.68 0.22
C LEU A 121 20.02 0.77 0.71
N PRO A 122 21.26 1.25 0.98
CA PRO A 122 21.48 2.55 1.63
C PRO A 122 20.82 3.76 0.96
N ALA A 123 20.73 3.76 -0.37
CA ALA A 123 20.19 4.86 -1.16
C ALA A 123 18.69 4.73 -1.49
N TYR A 124 18.06 3.62 -1.11
CA TYR A 124 16.66 3.32 -1.46
C TYR A 124 15.78 3.00 -0.25
N SER A 125 16.39 2.50 0.83
CA SER A 125 15.65 2.09 2.03
C SER A 125 14.83 3.24 2.59
N THR A 126 13.58 2.90 2.94
CA THR A 126 12.61 3.78 3.60
C THR A 126 12.38 3.39 5.06
N GLY A 127 13.23 2.50 5.61
CA GLY A 127 13.15 2.06 7.01
C GLY A 127 11.99 1.11 7.26
N GLY A 128 11.70 0.25 6.30
CA GLY A 128 10.62 -0.73 6.35
C GLY A 128 9.29 -0.22 5.81
N THR A 129 8.65 -1.04 4.98
CA THR A 129 7.32 -0.86 4.40
C THR A 129 6.33 -1.83 5.04
N VAL A 130 5.11 -1.36 5.33
CA VAL A 130 4.01 -2.25 5.73
C VAL A 130 3.25 -2.68 4.48
N HIS A 131 3.26 -3.97 4.20
CA HIS A 131 2.55 -4.59 3.07
C HIS A 131 1.27 -5.26 3.55
N ILE A 132 0.17 -4.98 2.88
CA ILE A 132 -1.13 -5.60 3.15
C ILE A 132 -1.57 -6.29 1.86
N VAL A 133 -1.53 -7.61 1.83
CA VAL A 133 -2.03 -8.39 0.71
C VAL A 133 -3.49 -8.71 0.98
N VAL A 134 -4.39 -8.17 0.16
CA VAL A 134 -5.82 -8.49 0.23
C VAL A 134 -6.03 -9.81 -0.52
N ASN A 135 -5.97 -10.93 0.21
CA ASN A 135 -5.93 -12.26 -0.35
C ASN A 135 -7.34 -12.86 -0.45
N ASN A 136 -8.05 -12.41 -1.48
CA ASN A 136 -9.37 -12.93 -1.81
C ASN A 136 -9.31 -14.28 -2.56
N GLN A 137 -8.16 -14.95 -2.57
CA GLN A 137 -7.94 -16.29 -3.12
C GLN A 137 -8.33 -16.47 -4.59
N ILE A 138 -8.29 -15.39 -5.40
CA ILE A 138 -8.55 -15.46 -6.84
C ILE A 138 -8.02 -14.20 -7.56
N GLY A 139 -7.29 -14.42 -8.64
CA GLY A 139 -6.88 -13.40 -9.59
C GLY A 139 -7.77 -13.42 -10.83
N PHE A 140 -8.78 -12.56 -10.90
CA PHE A 140 -9.80 -12.58 -11.97
C PHE A 140 -10.53 -13.94 -12.02
N THR A 141 -10.14 -14.84 -12.93
CA THR A 141 -10.66 -16.22 -13.05
C THR A 141 -9.64 -17.28 -12.62
N THR A 142 -8.43 -16.87 -12.26
CA THR A 142 -7.30 -17.77 -11.98
C THR A 142 -7.27 -18.14 -10.51
N ASP A 143 -7.39 -19.44 -10.24
CA ASP A 143 -7.23 -20.03 -8.90
C ASP A 143 -5.76 -19.92 -8.44
N PRO A 144 -5.50 -19.68 -7.14
CA PRO A 144 -4.17 -19.63 -6.52
C PRO A 144 -3.20 -20.72 -6.97
N ARG A 145 -3.67 -21.95 -7.17
CA ARG A 145 -2.86 -23.11 -7.58
C ARG A 145 -2.27 -22.96 -8.99
N PHE A 146 -2.81 -22.06 -9.80
CA PHE A 146 -2.31 -21.73 -11.13
C PHE A 146 -1.65 -20.34 -11.19
N ALA A 147 -1.65 -19.59 -10.08
CA ALA A 147 -1.11 -18.24 -10.02
C ALA A 147 0.31 -18.17 -9.43
N ARG A 148 0.70 -19.17 -8.63
CA ARG A 148 2.00 -19.21 -7.93
C ARG A 148 2.48 -20.64 -7.69
N SER A 149 3.78 -20.78 -7.42
CA SER A 149 4.45 -22.07 -7.21
C SER A 149 4.70 -22.42 -5.74
N THR A 150 4.20 -21.62 -4.81
CA THR A 150 4.40 -21.77 -3.36
C THR A 150 3.06 -21.70 -2.63
N ALA A 151 3.05 -22.02 -1.33
CA ALA A 151 1.81 -22.15 -0.56
C ALA A 151 1.09 -20.79 -0.41
N TYR A 152 1.82 -19.74 -0.04
CA TYR A 152 1.25 -18.44 0.27
C TYR A 152 1.60 -17.43 -0.81
N CYS A 153 0.69 -16.50 -1.09
CA CYS A 153 0.97 -15.39 -2.00
C CYS A 153 2.11 -14.51 -1.48
N THR A 154 2.32 -14.50 -0.17
CA THR A 154 3.34 -13.73 0.54
C THR A 154 4.73 -14.37 0.59
N ASP A 155 4.91 -15.59 0.04
CA ASP A 155 6.21 -16.28 0.09
C ASP A 155 7.34 -15.50 -0.60
N ILE A 156 7.02 -14.60 -1.53
CA ILE A 156 8.00 -13.71 -2.16
C ILE A 156 8.74 -12.84 -1.15
N ALA A 157 8.10 -12.48 -0.02
CA ALA A 157 8.69 -11.66 1.04
C ALA A 157 9.78 -12.40 1.83
N LYS A 158 9.88 -13.73 1.70
CA LYS A 158 10.97 -14.52 2.27
C LYS A 158 12.32 -14.20 1.63
N SER A 159 12.34 -13.61 0.42
CA SER A 159 13.59 -13.19 -0.25
C SER A 159 14.38 -12.15 0.56
N ILE A 160 13.68 -11.37 1.40
CA ILE A 160 14.27 -10.34 2.26
C ILE A 160 14.13 -10.66 3.76
N ASN A 161 13.74 -11.89 4.10
CA ASN A 161 13.47 -12.33 5.47
C ASN A 161 12.46 -11.45 6.24
N ALA A 162 11.48 -10.87 5.55
CA ALA A 162 10.44 -10.09 6.21
C ALA A 162 9.52 -11.03 7.03
N PRO A 163 9.07 -10.63 8.23
CA PRO A 163 7.99 -11.31 8.93
C PRO A 163 6.71 -11.31 8.09
N ILE A 164 6.00 -12.43 8.13
CA ILE A 164 4.73 -12.64 7.45
C ILE A 164 3.69 -13.04 8.49
N PHE A 165 2.60 -12.29 8.57
CA PHE A 165 1.46 -12.60 9.42
C PHE A 165 0.27 -12.98 8.54
N HIS A 166 -0.27 -14.17 8.73
CA HIS A 166 -1.52 -14.60 8.10
C HIS A 166 -2.65 -14.41 9.11
N VAL A 167 -3.72 -13.74 8.71
CA VAL A 167 -4.85 -13.44 9.58
C VAL A 167 -6.16 -13.68 8.87
N ASN A 168 -7.15 -14.24 9.57
CA ASN A 168 -8.48 -14.42 9.01
C ASN A 168 -9.25 -13.09 9.06
N ALA A 169 -9.62 -12.55 7.90
CA ALA A 169 -10.37 -11.30 7.80
C ALA A 169 -11.76 -11.33 8.48
N ASP A 170 -12.35 -12.51 8.71
CA ASP A 170 -13.62 -12.66 9.45
C ASP A 170 -13.45 -12.46 10.97
N ASP A 171 -12.21 -12.48 11.48
CA ASP A 171 -11.88 -12.14 12.86
C ASP A 171 -11.29 -10.73 12.93
N VAL A 172 -12.18 -9.75 13.07
CA VAL A 172 -11.80 -8.32 13.07
C VAL A 172 -10.87 -7.93 14.24
N GLU A 173 -10.92 -8.65 15.36
CA GLU A 173 -10.04 -8.39 16.50
C GLU A 173 -8.62 -8.88 16.20
N ALA A 174 -8.49 -10.06 15.62
CA ALA A 174 -7.21 -10.59 15.14
C ALA A 174 -6.61 -9.68 14.06
N VAL A 175 -7.43 -9.20 13.11
CA VAL A 175 -6.99 -8.25 12.08
C VAL A 175 -6.42 -6.99 12.72
N ASN A 176 -7.14 -6.39 13.67
CA ASN A 176 -6.66 -5.19 14.37
C ASN A 176 -5.36 -5.46 15.13
N TYR A 177 -5.26 -6.58 15.83
CA TYR A 177 -4.06 -6.99 16.55
C TYR A 177 -2.85 -7.14 15.61
N VAL A 178 -3.02 -7.84 14.48
CA VAL A 178 -1.93 -8.06 13.52
C VAL A 178 -1.45 -6.77 12.86
N HIS A 179 -2.37 -5.83 12.57
CA HIS A 179 -1.99 -4.53 12.04
C HIS A 179 -1.21 -3.69 13.06
N GLN A 180 -1.59 -3.75 14.35
CA GLN A 180 -0.83 -3.11 15.42
C GLN A 180 0.56 -3.75 15.56
N LEU A 181 0.62 -5.08 15.57
CA LEU A 181 1.89 -5.83 15.63
C LEU A 181 2.81 -5.50 14.45
N ALA A 182 2.28 -5.37 13.23
CA ALA A 182 3.06 -4.98 12.06
C ALA A 182 3.59 -3.54 12.17
N ALA A 183 2.78 -2.60 12.65
CA ALA A 183 3.22 -1.24 12.89
C ALA A 183 4.32 -1.17 13.95
N ASP A 184 4.18 -1.93 15.04
CA ASP A 184 5.19 -2.01 16.11
C ASP A 184 6.46 -2.71 15.62
N TRP A 185 6.35 -3.78 14.83
CA TRP A 185 7.50 -4.45 14.21
C TRP A 185 8.29 -3.50 13.33
N ARG A 186 7.62 -2.81 12.40
CA ARG A 186 8.27 -1.84 11.51
C ARG A 186 8.96 -0.76 12.33
N LYS A 187 8.31 -0.26 13.39
CA LYS A 187 8.87 0.78 14.26
C LYS A 187 10.11 0.32 15.02
N GLU A 188 10.13 -0.92 15.51
CA GLU A 188 11.25 -1.46 16.29
C GLU A 188 12.42 -1.89 15.40
N PHE A 189 12.14 -2.60 14.31
CA PHE A 189 13.17 -3.27 13.51
C PHE A 189 13.52 -2.55 12.21
N HIS A 190 12.73 -1.55 11.80
CA HIS A 190 12.93 -0.80 10.55
C HIS A 190 13.00 -1.69 9.30
N THR A 191 12.32 -2.83 9.34
CA THR A 191 12.22 -3.79 8.23
C THR A 191 10.83 -3.80 7.63
N ASP A 192 10.73 -4.30 6.40
CA ASP A 192 9.43 -4.61 5.80
C ASP A 192 8.69 -5.65 6.64
N VAL A 193 7.36 -5.61 6.60
CA VAL A 193 6.46 -6.56 7.26
C VAL A 193 5.25 -6.80 6.37
N VAL A 194 4.83 -8.06 6.27
CA VAL A 194 3.74 -8.46 5.35
C VAL A 194 2.58 -9.05 6.13
N ILE A 195 1.39 -8.54 5.84
CA ILE A 195 0.11 -9.07 6.34
C ILE A 195 -0.60 -9.73 5.15
N ASP A 196 -0.83 -11.03 5.25
CA ASP A 196 -1.73 -11.80 4.39
C ASP A 196 -3.12 -11.80 5.03
N LEU A 197 -4.03 -10.98 4.49
CA LEU A 197 -5.38 -10.74 5.00
C LEU A 197 -6.42 -11.56 4.24
#